data_AF-A0AA90Q4Z9-F1
#
_entry.id   AF-A0AA90Q4Z9-F1
#
_cell.length_a   1.000
_cell.length_b   1.000
_cell.length_c   1.000
_cell.angle_alpha   90.00
_cell.angle_beta   90.00
_cell.angle_gamma   90.00
#
_symmetry.space_group_name_H-M   'P 1'
#
loop_
_entity.id
_entity.type
_entity.pdbx_description
1 polymer ?
#
loop_
_entity_poly.entity_id
_entity_poly.type
_entity_poly.pdbx_seq_one_letter_code
_entity_poly.pdbx_strand_id
1 'polypeptide(L)'
;MPKPTVAPTLFALSIWCLAGAAQAGVRADLAGDWCFYQQSSGATVIPEQVNISLHPDGRYDWREGAFHQDGSWSADDKTLTMSDVGQHGIVSIAGEEMTLRRSSLMHFRKGACAPGFGDQDLIRFQNAASTGDMAVLADYLARGMAVDMVDFRSGDSALVKAAKFCQVGAAKALLAKGASRTLKGDDDKTALEHARASRFHKGCPELVALLG
;
A
#
# COMPACT_ATOMS: atom_id res chain seq x y z
N MET A 1 -36.25 79.91 29.84
CA MET A 1 -36.76 78.62 29.31
C MET A 1 -35.70 78.06 28.37
N PRO A 2 -35.44 76.74 28.37
CA PRO A 2 -34.07 76.19 28.35
C PRO A 2 -33.48 76.03 26.94
N LYS A 3 -32.14 76.14 26.86
CA LYS A 3 -31.33 75.80 25.66
C LYS A 3 -31.32 74.28 25.46
N PRO A 4 -31.35 73.77 24.22
CA PRO A 4 -31.19 72.34 23.97
C PRO A 4 -29.71 71.96 24.09
N THR A 5 -29.43 71.03 25.01
CA THR A 5 -28.14 70.37 25.19
C THR A 5 -28.08 69.20 24.22
N VAL A 6 -27.14 69.22 23.26
CA VAL A 6 -26.88 68.08 22.37
C VAL A 6 -25.82 67.20 23.04
N ALA A 7 -26.18 65.97 23.40
CA ALA A 7 -25.24 64.97 23.89
C ALA A 7 -24.44 64.37 22.72
N PRO A 8 -23.13 64.09 22.88
CA PRO A 8 -22.34 63.47 21.83
C PRO A 8 -22.64 61.98 21.74
N THR A 9 -23.01 61.51 20.55
CA THR A 9 -23.20 60.10 20.24
C THR A 9 -21.83 59.43 20.11
N LEU A 10 -21.48 58.56 21.05
CA LEU A 10 -20.29 57.71 20.97
C LEU A 10 -20.51 56.63 19.91
N PHE A 11 -19.84 56.72 18.77
CA PHE A 11 -19.73 55.63 17.80
C PHE A 11 -18.75 54.58 18.34
N ALA A 12 -19.27 53.46 18.82
CA ALA A 12 -18.47 52.28 19.12
C ALA A 12 -18.01 51.62 17.80
N LEU A 13 -16.78 51.89 17.38
CA LEU A 13 -16.10 51.15 16.33
C LEU A 13 -15.80 49.73 16.85
N SER A 14 -16.68 48.79 16.51
CA SER A 14 -16.44 47.37 16.71
C SER A 14 -15.48 46.90 15.61
N ILE A 15 -14.21 46.75 15.99
CA ILE A 15 -13.19 46.12 15.15
C ILE A 15 -13.55 44.63 15.06
N TRP A 16 -14.12 44.22 13.93
CA TRP A 16 -14.29 42.81 13.60
C TRP A 16 -12.92 42.25 13.23
N CYS A 17 -12.31 41.56 14.18
CA CYS A 17 -11.14 40.73 13.92
C CYS A 17 -11.61 39.52 13.10
N LEU A 18 -11.55 39.63 11.77
CA LEU A 18 -11.72 38.48 10.87
C LEU A 18 -10.49 37.58 11.03
N ALA A 19 -10.53 36.71 12.04
CA ALA A 19 -9.72 35.51 12.03
C ALA A 19 -10.25 34.64 10.88
N GLY A 20 -9.67 34.80 9.68
CA GLY A 20 -9.90 33.89 8.57
C GLY A 20 -9.39 32.52 8.97
N ALA A 21 -10.28 31.65 9.43
CA ALA A 21 -10.00 30.23 9.46
C ALA A 21 -9.75 29.82 8.01
N ALA A 22 -8.50 29.51 7.66
CA ALA A 22 -8.17 28.91 6.39
C ALA A 22 -9.02 27.65 6.26
N GLN A 23 -10.02 27.69 5.39
CA GLN A 23 -10.86 26.54 5.12
C GLN A 23 -9.95 25.51 4.46
N ALA A 24 -9.78 24.34 5.10
CA ALA A 24 -9.06 23.22 4.52
C ALA A 24 -9.70 22.91 3.16
N GLY A 25 -9.04 23.35 2.10
CA GLY A 25 -9.53 23.32 0.74
C GLY A 25 -8.82 22.26 -0.07
N VAL A 26 -9.30 22.04 -1.30
CA VAL A 26 -8.57 21.22 -2.26
C VAL A 26 -7.28 21.96 -2.64
N ARG A 27 -6.13 21.32 -2.37
CA ARG A 27 -4.79 21.86 -2.66
C ARG A 27 -4.40 21.51 -4.10
N ALA A 28 -4.40 22.50 -4.99
CA ALA A 28 -4.16 22.28 -6.42
C ALA A 28 -2.79 21.64 -6.74
N ASP A 29 -1.78 21.88 -5.90
CA ASP A 29 -0.44 21.28 -6.01
C ASP A 29 -0.39 19.78 -5.66
N LEU A 30 -1.34 19.31 -4.86
CA LEU A 30 -1.52 17.89 -4.55
C LEU A 30 -2.38 17.17 -5.59
N ALA A 31 -3.21 17.89 -6.35
CA ALA A 31 -4.10 17.26 -7.31
C ALA A 31 -3.34 16.57 -8.45
N GLY A 32 -3.84 15.40 -8.86
CA GLY A 32 -3.27 14.57 -9.92
C GLY A 32 -3.07 13.12 -9.51
N ASP A 33 -2.47 12.36 -10.43
CA ASP A 33 -2.10 10.97 -10.20
C ASP A 33 -0.74 10.89 -9.51
N TRP A 34 -0.63 9.96 -8.57
CA TRP A 34 0.56 9.70 -7.78
C TRP A 34 0.79 8.20 -7.67
N CYS A 35 2.03 7.79 -7.89
CA CYS A 35 2.51 6.47 -7.57
C CYS A 35 3.19 6.51 -6.21
N PHE A 36 2.57 5.89 -5.21
CA PHE A 36 3.22 5.56 -3.95
C PHE A 36 4.13 4.36 -4.19
N TYR A 37 5.45 4.62 -4.25
CA TYR A 37 6.41 3.64 -4.73
C TYR A 37 7.33 3.09 -3.62
N GLN A 38 7.32 3.72 -2.44
CA GLN A 38 8.21 3.31 -1.36
C GLN A 38 7.71 3.77 -0.01
N GLN A 39 7.69 2.85 0.96
CA GLN A 39 7.55 3.14 2.37
C GLN A 39 8.88 2.93 3.10
N SER A 40 9.21 3.79 4.05
CA SER A 40 10.43 3.63 4.85
C SER A 40 10.22 3.95 6.34
N SER A 41 10.83 3.15 7.21
CA SER A 41 10.85 3.36 8.67
C SER A 41 12.19 2.90 9.24
N GLY A 42 12.97 3.83 9.79
CA GLY A 42 14.34 3.56 10.21
C GLY A 42 15.21 3.09 9.03
N ALA A 43 15.82 1.91 9.16
CA ALA A 43 16.61 1.29 8.09
C ALA A 43 15.77 0.42 7.13
N THR A 44 14.49 0.19 7.43
CA THR A 44 13.61 -0.64 6.62
C THR A 44 13.04 0.17 5.47
N VAL A 45 13.18 -0.36 4.25
CA VAL A 45 12.61 0.20 3.02
C VAL A 45 11.77 -0.88 2.36
N ILE A 46 10.51 -0.57 2.09
CA ILE A 46 9.53 -1.46 1.48
C ILE A 46 9.14 -0.84 0.13
N PRO A 47 9.35 -1.53 -0.99
CA PRO A 47 8.84 -1.08 -2.28
C PRO A 47 7.31 -1.19 -2.28
N GLU A 48 6.65 -0.16 -2.79
CA GLU A 48 5.19 -0.10 -2.89
C GLU A 48 4.79 0.07 -4.35
N GLN A 49 3.55 -0.27 -4.68
CA GLN A 49 3.02 -0.05 -6.02
C GLN A 49 1.54 0.30 -5.97
N VAL A 50 1.26 1.47 -5.41
CA VAL A 50 -0.10 1.96 -5.22
C VAL A 50 -0.36 3.20 -6.06
N ASN A 51 -1.39 3.15 -6.89
CA ASN A 51 -1.86 4.30 -7.65
C ASN A 51 -2.88 5.08 -6.83
N ILE A 52 -2.64 6.39 -6.67
CA ILE A 52 -3.53 7.29 -5.95
C ILE A 52 -3.83 8.48 -6.86
N SER A 53 -5.11 8.73 -7.12
CA SER A 53 -5.55 9.91 -7.85
C SER A 53 -6.21 10.87 -6.88
N LEU A 54 -5.68 12.08 -6.74
CA LEU A 54 -6.29 13.16 -5.96
C LEU A 54 -7.00 14.11 -6.93
N HIS A 55 -8.31 13.98 -7.07
CA HIS A 55 -9.09 14.76 -8.04
C HIS A 55 -9.26 16.22 -7.59
N PRO A 56 -9.26 17.19 -8.53
CA PRO A 56 -9.46 18.62 -8.22
C PRO A 56 -10.82 18.96 -7.58
N ASP A 57 -11.80 18.06 -7.63
CA ASP A 57 -13.10 18.22 -7.00
C ASP A 57 -13.16 17.64 -5.58
N GLY A 58 -12.02 17.23 -5.03
CA GLY A 58 -11.90 16.71 -3.67
C GLY A 58 -12.25 15.23 -3.54
N ARG A 59 -12.42 14.47 -4.62
CA ARG A 59 -12.47 13.00 -4.56
C ARG A 59 -11.08 12.38 -4.67
N TYR A 60 -10.87 11.19 -4.13
CA TYR A 60 -9.68 10.38 -4.41
C TYR A 60 -10.04 8.97 -4.86
N ASP A 61 -9.15 8.37 -5.66
CA ASP A 61 -9.10 6.93 -5.94
C ASP A 61 -7.79 6.37 -5.38
N TRP A 62 -7.84 5.18 -4.77
CA TRP A 62 -6.70 4.42 -4.26
C TRP A 62 -6.75 3.00 -4.82
N ARG A 63 -5.72 2.60 -5.55
CA ARG A 63 -5.67 1.31 -6.27
C ARG A 63 -4.37 0.58 -6.01
N GLU A 64 -4.49 -0.66 -5.54
CA GLU A 64 -3.37 -1.56 -5.28
C GLU A 64 -3.73 -2.97 -5.76
N GLY A 65 -3.16 -3.40 -6.88
CA GLY A 65 -3.56 -4.65 -7.52
C GLY A 65 -5.08 -4.68 -7.78
N ALA A 66 -5.78 -5.63 -7.16
CA ALA A 66 -7.24 -5.74 -7.23
C ALA A 66 -8.00 -4.95 -6.16
N PHE A 67 -7.30 -4.41 -5.16
CA PHE A 67 -7.89 -3.56 -4.13
C PHE A 67 -8.17 -2.18 -4.71
N HIS A 68 -9.38 -1.68 -4.45
CA HIS A 68 -9.82 -0.35 -4.83
C HIS A 68 -10.62 0.27 -3.69
N GLN A 69 -10.29 1.52 -3.39
CA GLN A 69 -10.98 2.34 -2.41
C GLN A 69 -11.05 3.77 -2.93
N ASP A 70 -12.15 4.46 -2.65
CA ASP A 70 -12.36 5.86 -3.02
C ASP A 70 -13.00 6.63 -1.87
N GLY A 71 -13.02 7.95 -1.97
CA GLY A 71 -13.63 8.81 -0.97
C GLY A 71 -13.34 10.29 -1.24
N SER A 72 -13.40 11.11 -0.19
CA SER A 72 -13.09 12.54 -0.27
C SER A 72 -11.74 12.87 0.37
N TRP A 73 -11.03 13.85 -0.17
CA TRP A 73 -9.81 14.40 0.40
C TRP A 73 -9.86 15.92 0.53
N SER A 74 -9.09 16.43 1.48
CA SER A 74 -8.83 17.85 1.69
C SER A 74 -7.44 18.01 2.30
N ALA A 75 -6.80 19.16 2.12
CA ALA A 75 -5.49 19.39 2.74
C ALA A 75 -5.35 20.82 3.28
N ASP A 76 -4.60 20.94 4.37
CA ASP A 76 -4.02 22.19 4.85
C ASP A 76 -2.52 22.24 4.53
N ASP A 77 -1.78 23.18 5.10
CA ASP A 77 -0.35 23.34 4.85
C ASP A 77 0.53 22.17 5.31
N LYS A 78 0.03 21.36 6.26
CA LYS A 78 0.80 20.31 6.93
C LYS A 78 0.13 18.95 6.85
N THR A 79 -1.13 18.86 6.44
CA THR A 79 -1.92 17.64 6.57
C THR A 79 -2.74 17.39 5.32
N LEU A 80 -2.59 16.20 4.75
CA LEU A 80 -3.54 15.61 3.80
C LEU A 80 -4.51 14.70 4.57
N THR A 81 -5.81 14.97 4.47
CA THR A 81 -6.87 14.15 5.06
C THR A 81 -7.64 13.44 3.95
N MET A 82 -7.82 12.13 4.10
CA MET A 82 -8.61 11.29 3.20
C MET A 82 -9.65 10.54 4.04
N SER A 83 -10.93 10.54 3.64
CA SER A 83 -12.06 10.09 4.48
C SER A 83 -11.88 8.70 5.09
N ASP A 84 -11.40 7.74 4.29
CA ASP A 84 -11.35 6.32 4.66
C ASP A 84 -9.92 5.78 4.75
N VAL A 85 -8.91 6.62 4.51
CA VAL A 85 -7.47 6.31 4.69
C VAL A 85 -6.91 7.02 5.94
N GLY A 86 -7.46 8.19 6.27
CA GLY A 86 -7.10 9.02 7.41
C GLY A 86 -6.14 10.15 7.06
N GLN A 87 -5.46 10.66 8.10
CA GLN A 87 -4.57 11.82 8.00
C GLN A 87 -3.11 11.41 7.76
N HIS A 88 -2.44 12.23 6.94
CA HIS A 88 -1.04 12.12 6.60
C HIS A 88 -0.38 13.49 6.78
N GLY A 89 0.76 13.54 7.47
CA GLY A 89 1.57 14.75 7.54
C GLY A 89 2.28 14.97 6.20
N ILE A 90 2.14 16.15 5.63
CA ILE A 90 2.88 16.59 4.44
C ILE A 90 4.29 16.95 4.89
N VAL A 91 5.29 16.18 4.42
CA VAL A 91 6.70 16.44 4.71
C VAL A 91 7.30 17.35 3.65
N SER A 92 7.06 17.03 2.38
CA SER A 92 7.51 17.85 1.25
C SER A 92 6.67 17.58 0.00
N ILE A 93 6.53 18.62 -0.83
CA ILE A 93 6.00 18.55 -2.19
C ILE A 93 7.00 19.33 -3.05
N ALA A 94 7.68 18.66 -3.98
CA ALA A 94 8.75 19.25 -4.77
C ALA A 94 8.72 18.73 -6.21
N GLY A 95 8.09 19.50 -7.10
CA GLY A 95 7.96 19.13 -8.51
C GLY A 95 7.14 17.84 -8.68
N GLU A 96 7.81 16.78 -9.11
CA GLU A 96 7.19 15.47 -9.38
C GLU A 96 7.27 14.53 -8.16
N GLU A 97 7.83 14.96 -7.03
CA GLU A 97 7.99 14.14 -5.83
C GLU A 97 7.18 14.69 -4.65
N MET A 98 6.59 13.79 -3.89
CA MET A 98 5.89 14.10 -2.65
C MET A 98 6.31 13.11 -1.57
N THR A 99 6.51 13.62 -0.35
CA THR A 99 6.73 12.79 0.82
C THR A 99 5.65 13.09 1.84
N LEU A 100 4.93 12.05 2.23
CA LEU A 100 3.96 12.09 3.32
C LEU A 100 4.50 11.28 4.50
N ARG A 101 3.94 11.53 5.69
CA ARG A 101 4.30 10.83 6.91
C ARG A 101 3.06 10.37 7.68
N ARG A 102 3.07 9.11 8.08
CA ARG A 102 2.23 8.57 9.16
C ARG A 102 3.13 7.99 10.24
N SER A 103 3.05 6.68 10.50
CA SER A 103 4.04 5.94 11.29
C SER A 103 5.34 5.69 10.52
N SER A 104 5.31 5.82 9.20
CA SER A 104 6.43 5.68 8.26
C SER A 104 6.47 6.88 7.31
N LEU A 105 7.60 7.07 6.64
CA LEU A 105 7.68 7.97 5.49
C LEU A 105 7.15 7.24 4.26
N MET A 106 6.33 7.92 3.49
CA MET A 106 5.72 7.45 2.27
C MET A 106 6.20 8.34 1.13
N HIS A 107 6.79 7.75 0.10
CA HIS A 107 7.38 8.48 -1.03
C HIS A 107 6.55 8.24 -2.28
N PHE A 108 6.20 9.33 -2.94
CA PHE A 108 5.31 9.34 -4.08
C PHE A 108 5.97 10.08 -5.22
N ARG A 109 5.81 9.54 -6.42
CA ARG A 109 6.17 10.20 -7.67
C ARG A 109 4.91 10.51 -8.45
N LYS A 110 4.90 11.61 -9.18
CA LYS A 110 3.75 12.02 -9.98
C LYS A 110 3.54 11.08 -11.16
N GLY A 111 2.27 10.88 -11.51
CA GLY A 111 1.80 9.91 -12.50
C GLY A 111 1.50 8.53 -11.91
N ALA A 112 0.93 7.66 -12.74
CA ALA A 112 0.65 6.28 -12.38
C ALA A 112 1.95 5.48 -12.17
N CYS A 113 1.89 4.45 -11.32
CA CYS A 113 2.96 3.49 -11.15
C CYS A 113 3.24 2.76 -12.47
N ALA A 114 4.52 2.47 -12.72
CA ALA A 114 4.89 1.57 -13.80
C ALA A 114 4.21 0.20 -13.61
N PRO A 115 3.89 -0.53 -14.70
CA PRO A 115 3.40 -1.90 -14.59
C PRO A 115 4.36 -2.77 -13.76
N GLY A 116 3.81 -3.61 -12.88
CA GLY A 116 4.59 -4.38 -11.91
C GLY A 116 3.69 -5.09 -10.89
N PHE A 117 4.30 -5.61 -9.83
CA PHE A 117 3.60 -6.23 -8.70
C PHE A 117 4.00 -5.56 -7.38
N GLY A 118 3.01 -5.17 -6.58
CA GLY A 118 3.20 -4.70 -5.22
C GLY A 118 3.16 -5.83 -4.18
N ASP A 119 3.35 -5.49 -2.91
CA ASP A 119 3.32 -6.45 -1.81
C ASP A 119 1.98 -7.20 -1.71
N GLN A 120 0.85 -6.53 -1.93
CA GLN A 120 -0.46 -7.19 -1.91
C GLN A 120 -0.62 -8.20 -3.05
N ASP A 121 -0.04 -7.94 -4.22
CA ASP A 121 -0.01 -8.92 -5.31
C ASP A 121 0.83 -10.14 -4.94
N LEU A 122 2.01 -9.93 -4.35
CA LEU A 122 2.88 -11.01 -3.87
C LEU A 122 2.16 -11.86 -2.81
N ILE A 123 1.48 -11.22 -1.86
CA ILE A 123 0.69 -11.90 -0.83
C ILE A 123 -0.42 -12.75 -1.47
N ARG A 124 -1.13 -12.19 -2.46
CA ARG A 124 -2.20 -12.92 -3.15
C ARG A 124 -1.65 -14.10 -3.96
N PHE A 125 -0.54 -13.91 -4.65
CA PHE A 125 0.16 -14.97 -5.39
C PHE A 125 0.59 -16.13 -4.47
N GLN A 126 1.19 -15.80 -3.33
CA GLN A 126 1.63 -16.78 -2.35
C GLN A 126 0.48 -17.47 -1.62
N ASN A 127 -0.61 -16.75 -1.34
CA ASN A 127 -1.84 -17.34 -0.83
C ASN A 127 -2.46 -18.29 -1.85
N ALA A 128 -2.44 -17.96 -3.15
CA ALA A 128 -2.89 -18.88 -4.18
C ALA A 128 -2.04 -20.16 -4.20
N ALA A 129 -0.73 -20.05 -3.99
CA ALA A 129 0.14 -21.21 -3.85
C ALA A 129 -0.16 -22.06 -2.59
N SER A 130 -0.50 -21.42 -1.47
CA SER A 130 -0.82 -22.12 -0.20
C SER A 130 -2.19 -22.81 -0.21
N THR A 131 -3.16 -22.27 -0.95
CA THR A 131 -4.52 -22.82 -1.07
C THR A 131 -4.70 -23.72 -2.29
N GLY A 132 -3.75 -23.71 -3.23
CA GLY A 132 -3.87 -24.44 -4.49
C GLY A 132 -4.80 -23.75 -5.49
N ASP A 133 -5.05 -22.45 -5.35
CA ASP A 133 -5.82 -21.67 -6.33
C ASP A 133 -5.01 -21.49 -7.63
N MET A 134 -5.12 -22.49 -8.51
CA MET A 134 -4.38 -22.54 -9.75
C MET A 134 -4.73 -21.42 -10.73
N ALA A 135 -5.95 -20.86 -10.66
CA ALA A 135 -6.38 -19.80 -11.55
C ALA A 135 -5.63 -18.50 -11.24
N VAL A 136 -5.62 -18.11 -9.96
CA VAL A 136 -4.88 -16.92 -9.50
C VAL A 136 -3.38 -17.12 -9.66
N LEU A 137 -2.87 -18.30 -9.31
CA LEU A 137 -1.45 -18.62 -9.44
C LEU A 137 -0.98 -18.50 -10.91
N ALA A 138 -1.75 -19.05 -11.85
CA ALA A 138 -1.43 -19.01 -13.27
C ALA A 138 -1.51 -17.60 -13.86
N ASP A 139 -2.49 -16.78 -13.44
CA ASP A 139 -2.61 -15.38 -13.87
C ASP A 139 -1.36 -14.57 -13.53
N TYR A 140 -0.90 -14.63 -12.27
CA TYR A 140 0.29 -13.90 -11.84
C TYR A 140 1.56 -14.37 -12.57
N LEU A 141 1.73 -15.69 -12.75
CA LEU A 141 2.85 -16.24 -13.53
C LEU A 141 2.80 -15.82 -15.00
N ALA A 142 1.61 -15.72 -15.60
CA ALA A 142 1.42 -15.29 -16.98
C ALA A 142 1.73 -13.79 -17.17
N ARG A 143 1.41 -12.98 -16.16
CA ARG A 143 1.72 -11.54 -16.12
C ARG A 143 3.20 -11.25 -15.80
N GLY A 144 4.02 -12.29 -15.59
CA GLY A 144 5.47 -12.16 -15.42
C GLY A 144 5.91 -11.96 -13.98
N MET A 145 5.10 -12.33 -12.98
CA MET A 145 5.55 -12.32 -11.59
C MET A 145 6.75 -13.23 -11.41
N ALA A 146 7.83 -12.71 -10.82
CA ALA A 146 9.02 -13.50 -10.54
C ALA A 146 8.68 -14.62 -9.54
N VAL A 147 8.99 -15.86 -9.92
CA VAL A 147 8.55 -17.06 -9.21
C VAL A 147 9.16 -17.20 -7.80
N ASP A 148 10.33 -16.61 -7.63
CA ASP A 148 11.16 -16.70 -6.41
C ASP A 148 11.05 -15.45 -5.52
N MET A 149 10.05 -14.58 -5.75
CA MET A 149 9.79 -13.48 -4.82
C MET A 149 9.39 -14.00 -3.43
N VAL A 150 9.94 -13.36 -2.41
CA VAL A 150 9.72 -13.70 -1.00
C VAL A 150 8.97 -12.59 -0.29
N ASP A 151 8.04 -12.96 0.58
CA ASP A 151 7.25 -11.98 1.33
C ASP A 151 8.06 -11.40 2.50
N PHE A 152 7.86 -10.13 2.83
CA PHE A 152 8.61 -9.46 3.91
C PHE A 152 8.27 -9.95 5.33
N ARG A 153 7.20 -10.74 5.51
CA ARG A 153 6.74 -11.17 6.84
C ARG A 153 7.32 -12.51 7.28
N SER A 154 7.55 -13.40 6.32
CA SER A 154 8.09 -14.74 6.59
C SER A 154 9.26 -15.15 5.71
N GLY A 155 9.67 -14.33 4.75
CA GLY A 155 10.71 -14.67 3.79
C GLY A 155 10.34 -15.86 2.89
N ASP A 156 9.09 -16.31 2.92
CA ASP A 156 8.68 -17.51 2.20
C ASP A 156 8.57 -17.19 0.71
N SER A 157 9.01 -18.11 -0.15
CA SER A 157 8.62 -18.12 -1.56
C SER A 157 7.26 -18.81 -1.75
N ALA A 158 6.64 -18.64 -2.91
CA ALA A 158 5.41 -19.37 -3.26
C ALA A 158 5.59 -20.90 -3.18
N LEU A 159 6.78 -21.43 -3.51
CA LEU A 159 7.06 -22.86 -3.41
C LEU A 159 7.09 -23.34 -1.94
N VAL A 160 7.66 -22.53 -1.04
CA VAL A 160 7.64 -22.81 0.40
C VAL A 160 6.20 -22.82 0.92
N LYS A 161 5.37 -21.85 0.53
CA LYS A 161 3.94 -21.81 0.88
C LYS A 161 3.19 -23.04 0.37
N ALA A 162 3.34 -23.41 -0.90
CA ALA A 162 2.74 -24.62 -1.45
C ALA A 162 3.14 -25.87 -0.65
N ALA A 163 4.40 -25.95 -0.21
CA ALA A 163 4.89 -27.09 0.57
C ALA A 163 4.38 -27.16 2.01
N LYS A 164 4.23 -26.01 2.68
CA LYS A 164 3.62 -25.93 4.02
C LYS A 164 2.23 -26.60 4.05
N PHE A 165 1.48 -26.46 2.96
CA PHE A 165 0.08 -26.91 2.84
C PHE A 165 -0.13 -28.06 1.85
N CYS A 166 0.93 -28.79 1.45
CA CYS A 166 0.84 -29.96 0.55
C CYS A 166 0.12 -29.69 -0.79
N GLN A 167 0.27 -28.50 -1.35
CA GLN A 167 -0.34 -28.11 -2.63
C GLN A 167 0.52 -28.58 -3.80
N VAL A 168 0.39 -29.86 -4.16
CA VAL A 168 1.24 -30.48 -5.19
C VAL A 168 1.07 -29.84 -6.56
N GLY A 169 -0.17 -29.51 -6.97
CA GLY A 169 -0.43 -28.86 -8.25
C GLY A 169 0.26 -27.50 -8.38
N ALA A 170 0.15 -26.67 -7.34
CA ALA A 170 0.82 -25.37 -7.27
C ALA A 170 2.35 -25.54 -7.32
N ALA A 171 2.90 -26.47 -6.54
CA ALA A 171 4.34 -26.73 -6.53
C ALA A 171 4.86 -27.18 -7.91
N LYS A 172 4.13 -28.05 -8.62
CA LYS A 172 4.48 -28.46 -9.99
C LYS A 172 4.49 -27.27 -10.95
N ALA A 173 3.48 -26.40 -10.89
CA ALA A 173 3.40 -25.22 -11.74
C ALA A 173 4.53 -24.22 -11.46
N LEU A 174 4.86 -24.00 -10.19
CA LEU A 174 5.95 -23.12 -9.76
C LEU A 174 7.31 -23.68 -10.22
N LEU A 175 7.57 -24.98 -10.02
CA LEU A 175 8.79 -25.63 -10.49
C LEU A 175 8.93 -25.59 -12.01
N ALA A 176 7.82 -25.75 -12.75
CA ALA A 176 7.81 -25.61 -14.21
C ALA A 176 8.15 -24.17 -14.67
N LYS A 177 7.97 -23.18 -13.81
CA LYS A 177 8.39 -21.79 -14.01
C LYS A 177 9.78 -21.47 -13.45
N GLY A 178 10.51 -22.48 -12.98
CA GLY A 178 11.88 -22.33 -12.51
C GLY A 178 12.02 -21.97 -11.03
N ALA A 179 10.99 -22.21 -10.21
CA ALA A 179 11.08 -21.97 -8.76
C ALA A 179 12.27 -22.70 -8.14
N SER A 180 13.06 -21.99 -7.33
CA SER A 180 14.20 -22.57 -6.64
C SER A 180 13.75 -23.48 -5.49
N ARG A 181 14.25 -24.71 -5.50
CA ARG A 181 14.01 -25.70 -4.44
C ARG A 181 14.74 -25.37 -3.13
N THR A 182 15.78 -24.54 -3.20
CA THR A 182 16.70 -24.29 -2.09
C THR A 182 16.48 -22.96 -1.39
N LEU A 183 15.53 -22.14 -1.85
CA LEU A 183 15.14 -20.94 -1.13
C LEU A 183 14.56 -21.30 0.23
N LYS A 184 14.95 -20.51 1.22
CA LYS A 184 14.55 -20.67 2.61
C LYS A 184 13.72 -19.48 3.03
N GLY A 185 12.68 -19.74 3.83
CA GLY A 185 12.00 -18.71 4.59
C GLY A 185 12.84 -18.24 5.79
N ASP A 186 12.29 -17.30 6.55
CA ASP A 186 12.91 -16.74 7.75
C ASP A 186 13.05 -17.76 8.89
N ASP A 187 12.33 -18.89 8.82
CA ASP A 187 12.50 -20.03 9.72
C ASP A 187 13.61 -21.01 9.28
N ASP A 188 14.46 -20.58 8.35
CA ASP A 188 15.63 -21.28 7.77
C ASP A 188 15.30 -22.62 7.09
N LYS A 189 14.03 -22.80 6.69
CA LYS A 189 13.55 -24.03 6.04
C LYS A 189 13.23 -23.86 4.57
N THR A 190 13.61 -24.87 3.82
CA THR A 190 13.26 -25.07 2.41
C THR A 190 11.85 -25.64 2.25
N ALA A 191 11.35 -25.60 1.02
CA ALA A 191 10.10 -26.27 0.65
C ALA A 191 10.12 -27.78 0.99
N LEU A 192 11.25 -28.47 0.78
CA LEU A 192 11.38 -29.90 1.08
C LEU A 192 11.24 -30.18 2.59
N GLU A 193 11.86 -29.36 3.42
CA GLU A 193 11.78 -29.49 4.88
C GLU A 193 10.35 -29.26 5.38
N HIS A 194 9.63 -28.29 4.81
CA HIS A 194 8.21 -28.12 5.08
C HIS A 194 7.36 -29.28 4.59
N ALA A 195 7.62 -29.82 3.40
CA ALA A 195 6.90 -30.98 2.88
C ALA A 195 7.06 -32.22 3.80
N ARG A 196 8.25 -32.41 4.40
CA ARG A 196 8.52 -33.48 5.37
C ARG A 196 7.85 -33.23 6.72
N ALA A 197 7.83 -31.98 7.17
CA ALA A 197 7.36 -31.60 8.51
C ALA A 197 5.91 -31.08 8.54
N SER A 198 5.18 -31.12 7.43
CA SER A 198 3.83 -30.54 7.34
C SER A 198 2.90 -31.18 8.38
N ARG A 199 2.59 -30.40 9.43
CA ARG A 199 1.80 -30.87 10.57
C ARG A 199 0.33 -31.06 10.22
N PHE A 200 -0.16 -30.32 9.22
CA PHE A 200 -1.54 -30.40 8.75
C PHE A 200 -1.85 -31.74 8.07
N HIS A 201 -0.84 -32.38 7.45
CA HIS A 201 -1.02 -33.61 6.67
C HIS A 201 -0.16 -34.81 7.15
N LYS A 202 0.60 -34.67 8.25
CA LYS A 202 1.62 -35.66 8.69
C LYS A 202 2.69 -35.89 7.60
N GLY A 203 3.13 -34.81 6.96
CA GLY A 203 3.99 -34.83 5.78
C GLY A 203 3.21 -34.94 4.47
N CYS A 204 3.88 -34.64 3.35
CA CYS A 204 3.31 -34.65 2.01
C CYS A 204 4.15 -35.55 1.09
N PRO A 205 3.91 -36.87 1.05
CA PRO A 205 4.81 -37.81 0.38
C PRO A 205 5.07 -37.50 -1.10
N GLU A 206 4.02 -37.13 -1.85
CA GLU A 206 4.16 -36.77 -3.26
C GLU A 206 5.07 -35.54 -3.43
N LEU A 207 4.95 -34.56 -2.54
CA LEU A 207 5.75 -33.36 -2.63
C LEU A 207 7.18 -33.57 -2.13
N VAL A 208 7.37 -34.43 -1.13
CA VAL A 208 8.71 -34.88 -0.71
C VAL A 208 9.43 -35.56 -1.87
N ALA A 209 8.73 -36.39 -2.64
CA ALA A 209 9.30 -37.01 -3.84
C ALA A 209 9.57 -36.00 -4.97
N LEU A 210 8.75 -34.96 -5.12
CA LEU A 210 8.91 -33.93 -6.15
C LEU A 210 10.09 -32.97 -5.86
N LEU A 211 10.34 -32.70 -4.58
CA LEU A 211 11.33 -31.73 -4.11
C LEU A 211 12.67 -32.36 -3.70
N GLY A 212 12.68 -33.67 -3.43
CA GLY A 212 13.84 -34.44 -3.02
C GLY A 212 14.71 -34.93 -4.16
#